data_AF-A0A1G8LKJ8-F1
#
_entry.id   AF-A0A1G8LKJ8-F1
#
_cell.length_a   1.000
_cell.length_b   1.000
_cell.length_c   1.000
_cell.angle_alpha   90.00
_cell.angle_beta   90.00
_cell.angle_gamma   90.00
#
_symmetry.space_group_name_H-M   'P 1'
#
loop_
_entity.id
_entity.type
_entity.pdbx_description
1 polymer ?
#
loop_
_entity_poly.entity_id
_entity_poly.type
_entity_poly.pdbx_seq_one_letter_code
_entity_poly.pdbx_strand_id
1 'polypeptide(L)'
;MQIPGLGPVLVDDVGWYQSEPVPVPVLGGERCRIAVEGYDDDPAPEDFHAAIRTFLALDRSALTAATPSIFAYYRDVTDDIVAAGDDDWYVEIEGPHDVLDHIQFGDNPIVSRDSYGDRHVYVSLVCECDWEVEHGLQIVFRDGRTVTKVGPCDGHLTNAAAYADDSLDGVVYCPSR
;
A
#
# COMPACT_ATOMS: atom_id res chain seq x y z
N MET A 1 0.95 25.89 -0.50
CA MET A 1 2.22 25.14 -0.57
C MET A 1 2.34 24.48 -1.94
N GLN A 2 3.53 24.05 -2.35
CA GLN A 2 3.75 23.26 -3.58
C GLN A 2 4.66 22.08 -3.23
N ILE A 3 4.29 20.86 -3.64
CA ILE A 3 5.15 19.68 -3.52
C ILE A 3 5.60 19.26 -4.94
N PRO A 4 6.91 19.18 -5.23
CA PRO A 4 7.41 18.68 -6.49
C PRO A 4 6.83 17.31 -6.86
N GLY A 5 6.29 17.21 -8.08
CA GLY A 5 5.58 16.02 -8.58
C GLY A 5 4.07 16.06 -8.39
N LEU A 6 3.56 16.78 -7.39
CA LEU A 6 2.11 16.90 -7.11
C LEU A 6 1.54 18.28 -7.47
N GLY A 7 2.38 19.32 -7.47
CA GLY A 7 1.95 20.70 -7.70
C GLY A 7 1.32 21.31 -6.44
N PRO A 8 0.25 22.13 -6.57
CA PRO A 8 -0.43 22.72 -5.44
C PRO A 8 -1.04 21.67 -4.51
N VAL A 9 -0.83 21.86 -3.21
CA VAL A 9 -1.40 21.01 -2.17
C VAL A 9 -2.11 21.86 -1.10
N LEU A 10 -3.12 21.26 -0.49
CA LEU A 10 -3.89 21.82 0.63
C LEU A 10 -3.64 20.99 1.88
N VAL A 11 -3.66 21.62 3.05
CA VAL A 11 -3.59 20.90 4.32
C VAL A 11 -4.99 20.46 4.70
N ASP A 12 -5.17 19.20 5.10
CA ASP A 12 -6.43 18.69 5.65
C ASP A 12 -6.58 18.98 7.15
N ASP A 13 -7.60 18.40 7.78
CA ASP A 13 -7.93 18.62 9.20
C ASP A 13 -6.96 17.94 10.17
N VAL A 14 -6.22 16.92 9.72
CA VAL A 14 -5.19 16.22 10.51
C VAL A 14 -3.77 16.75 10.24
N GLY A 15 -3.64 17.74 9.36
CA GLY A 15 -2.37 18.40 9.08
C GLY A 15 -1.57 17.76 7.94
N TRP A 16 -2.14 16.83 7.19
CA TRP A 16 -1.49 16.21 6.03
C TRP A 16 -1.73 17.03 4.77
N TYR A 17 -0.80 16.96 3.84
CA TYR A 17 -0.95 17.61 2.54
C TYR A 17 -1.72 16.72 1.56
N GLN A 18 -2.72 17.29 0.91
CA GLN A 18 -3.55 16.65 -0.09
C GLN A 18 -3.33 17.32 -1.45
N SER A 19 -3.03 16.51 -2.47
CA SER A 19 -2.93 17.00 -3.85
C SER A 19 -4.32 17.18 -4.49
N GLU A 20 -4.36 17.94 -5.59
CA GLU A 20 -5.42 17.72 -6.59
C GLU A 20 -5.30 16.30 -7.17
N PRO A 21 -6.39 15.70 -7.70
CA PRO A 21 -6.31 14.37 -8.27
C PRO A 21 -5.30 14.31 -9.41
N VAL A 22 -4.34 13.39 -9.35
CA VAL A 22 -3.31 13.16 -10.37
C VAL A 22 -3.44 11.74 -10.94
N PRO A 23 -3.13 11.51 -12.23
CA PRO A 23 -3.16 10.17 -12.78
C PRO A 23 -2.09 9.29 -12.13
N VAL A 24 -2.48 8.08 -11.71
CA VAL A 24 -1.59 7.08 -11.10
C VAL A 24 -1.51 5.87 -12.03
N PRO A 25 -0.46 5.75 -12.88
CA PRO A 25 -0.44 4.75 -13.95
C PRO A 25 -0.41 3.30 -13.46
N VAL A 26 0.21 3.02 -12.31
CA VAL A 26 0.18 1.69 -11.68
C VAL A 26 -1.23 1.22 -11.34
N LEU A 27 -2.16 2.16 -11.07
CA LEU A 27 -3.58 1.90 -10.82
C LEU A 27 -4.43 1.98 -12.10
N GLY A 28 -3.82 1.81 -13.28
CA GLY A 28 -4.53 1.92 -14.56
C GLY A 28 -4.76 3.35 -15.03
N GLY A 29 -4.09 4.33 -14.42
CA GLY A 29 -4.23 5.75 -14.77
C GLY A 29 -5.38 6.45 -14.05
N GLU A 30 -5.97 5.80 -13.04
CA GLU A 30 -6.97 6.40 -12.16
C GLU A 30 -6.47 7.70 -11.53
N ARG A 31 -7.39 8.63 -11.29
CA ARG A 31 -7.05 9.95 -10.74
C ARG A 31 -7.18 9.91 -9.22
N CYS A 32 -6.04 9.88 -8.54
CA CYS A 32 -5.98 9.77 -7.09
C CYS A 32 -5.54 11.09 -6.44
N ARG A 33 -6.04 11.38 -5.25
CA ARG A 33 -5.44 12.42 -4.39
C ARG A 33 -4.29 11.78 -3.64
N ILE A 34 -3.11 12.40 -3.68
CA ILE A 34 -1.96 11.90 -2.93
C ILE A 34 -1.93 12.63 -1.60
N ALA A 35 -2.04 11.87 -0.52
CA ALA A 35 -1.86 12.35 0.84
C ALA A 35 -0.38 12.28 1.21
N VAL A 36 0.16 13.32 1.84
CA VAL A 36 1.55 13.38 2.30
C VAL A 36 1.58 13.74 3.77
N GLU A 37 2.02 12.78 4.59
CA GLU A 37 2.14 12.89 6.04
C GLU A 37 3.56 13.33 6.43
N GLY A 38 3.66 14.20 7.46
CA GLY A 38 4.93 14.51 8.12
C GLY A 38 5.90 15.37 7.30
N TYR A 39 5.47 15.95 6.17
CA TYR A 39 6.35 16.62 5.21
C TYR A 39 7.12 17.84 5.76
N ASP A 40 6.46 18.72 6.52
CA ASP A 40 7.07 20.00 6.95
C ASP A 40 8.16 19.83 8.02
N ASP A 41 8.03 18.79 8.85
CA ASP A 41 8.97 18.46 9.93
C ASP A 41 10.06 17.46 9.48
N ASP A 42 10.01 17.01 8.22
CA ASP A 42 10.94 16.01 7.70
C ASP A 42 12.34 16.60 7.44
N PRO A 43 13.42 15.92 7.85
CA PRO A 43 14.79 16.42 7.65
C PRO A 43 15.28 16.31 6.19
N ALA A 44 14.60 15.55 5.33
CA ALA A 44 14.99 15.28 3.94
C ALA A 44 13.75 15.21 3.01
N PRO A 45 13.02 16.32 2.81
CA PRO A 45 11.82 16.37 1.98
C PRO A 45 12.06 15.97 0.51
N GLU A 46 13.30 16.03 0.02
CA GLU A 46 13.69 15.55 -1.31
C GLU A 46 13.43 14.05 -1.52
N ASP A 47 13.45 13.24 -0.45
CA ASP A 47 13.14 11.81 -0.52
C ASP A 47 11.66 11.59 -0.86
N PHE A 48 10.77 12.42 -0.30
CA PHE A 48 9.36 12.41 -0.66
C PHE A 48 9.16 12.72 -2.14
N HIS A 49 9.86 13.74 -2.66
CA HIS A 49 9.78 14.11 -4.08
C HIS A 49 10.27 12.96 -4.97
N ALA A 50 11.32 12.26 -4.54
CA ALA A 50 11.85 11.11 -5.26
C ALA A 50 10.88 9.92 -5.24
N ALA A 51 10.30 9.60 -4.09
CA ALA A 51 9.33 8.52 -3.93
C ALA A 51 8.06 8.79 -4.75
N ILE A 52 7.48 9.98 -4.63
CA ILE A 52 6.30 10.40 -5.41
C ILE A 52 6.56 10.29 -6.90
N ARG A 53 7.68 10.85 -7.38
CA ARG A 53 8.02 10.81 -8.81
C ARG A 53 8.20 9.38 -9.31
N THR A 54 8.83 8.52 -8.51
CA THR A 54 9.04 7.12 -8.86
C THR A 54 7.71 6.39 -8.93
N PHE A 55 6.85 6.57 -7.92
CA PHE A 55 5.53 5.96 -7.86
C PHE A 55 4.63 6.37 -9.03
N LEU A 56 4.57 7.67 -9.34
CA LEU A 56 3.79 8.19 -10.46
C LEU A 56 4.34 7.78 -11.84
N ALA A 57 5.54 7.21 -11.90
CA ALA A 57 6.13 6.64 -13.11
C ALA A 57 5.97 5.11 -13.20
N LEU A 58 5.50 4.45 -12.14
CA LEU A 58 5.25 3.00 -12.16
C LEU A 58 4.07 2.67 -13.06
N ASP A 59 4.19 1.54 -13.76
CA ASP A 59 3.08 0.91 -14.47
C ASP A 59 2.54 -0.30 -13.70
N ARG A 60 1.50 -0.94 -14.25
CA ARG A 60 0.80 -2.06 -13.62
C ARG A 60 1.68 -3.31 -13.41
N SER A 61 2.87 -3.39 -14.01
CA SER A 61 3.80 -4.48 -13.77
C SER A 61 4.27 -4.55 -12.32
N ALA A 62 4.33 -3.41 -11.61
CA ALA A 62 4.71 -3.38 -10.20
C ALA A 62 3.72 -4.14 -9.31
N LEU A 63 2.40 -3.97 -9.57
CA LEU A 63 1.36 -4.76 -8.89
C LEU A 63 1.35 -6.21 -9.37
N THR A 64 1.56 -6.43 -10.67
CA THR A 64 1.63 -7.78 -11.26
C THR A 64 2.75 -8.61 -10.61
N ALA A 65 3.89 -7.99 -10.30
CA ALA A 65 4.99 -8.65 -9.60
C ALA A 65 4.65 -9.05 -8.15
N ALA A 66 3.70 -8.35 -7.52
CA ALA A 66 3.28 -8.61 -6.15
C ALA A 66 2.17 -9.66 -6.04
N THR A 67 1.53 -10.07 -7.14
CA THR A 67 0.37 -10.96 -7.06
C THR A 67 0.62 -12.31 -6.40
N PRO A 68 1.81 -12.95 -6.46
CA PRO A 68 2.05 -14.15 -5.68
C PRO A 68 1.95 -13.92 -4.17
N SER A 69 2.36 -12.75 -3.70
CA SER A 69 2.26 -12.35 -2.28
C SER A 69 0.83 -11.98 -1.88
N ILE A 70 0.10 -11.28 -2.77
CA ILE A 70 -1.31 -10.95 -2.56
C ILE A 70 -2.17 -12.23 -2.52
N PHE A 71 -1.89 -13.16 -3.43
CA PHE A 71 -2.58 -14.45 -3.44
C PHE A 71 -2.29 -15.29 -2.20
N ALA A 72 -1.05 -15.26 -1.70
CA ALA A 72 -0.71 -15.91 -0.43
C ALA A 72 -1.49 -15.30 0.74
N TYR A 73 -1.63 -13.97 0.80
CA TYR A 73 -2.49 -13.31 1.80
C TYR A 73 -3.96 -13.72 1.69
N TYR A 74 -4.51 -13.73 0.48
CA TYR A 74 -5.86 -14.23 0.21
C TYR A 74 -6.04 -15.66 0.74
N ARG A 75 -5.07 -16.55 0.47
CA ARG A 75 -5.12 -17.96 0.90
C ARG A 75 -5.13 -18.09 2.42
N ASP A 76 -4.26 -17.38 3.13
CA ASP A 76 -4.22 -17.43 4.59
C ASP A 76 -5.55 -16.96 5.20
N VAL A 77 -6.07 -15.82 4.75
CA VAL A 77 -7.37 -15.29 5.23
C VAL A 77 -8.50 -16.29 4.95
N THR A 78 -8.55 -16.83 3.73
CA THR A 78 -9.62 -17.75 3.32
C THR A 78 -9.53 -19.09 4.05
N ASP A 79 -8.32 -19.60 4.30
CA ASP A 79 -8.11 -20.84 5.03
C ASP A 79 -8.54 -20.69 6.51
N ASP A 80 -8.33 -19.53 7.12
CA ASP A 80 -8.83 -19.21 8.47
C ASP A 80 -10.36 -19.14 8.51
N ILE A 81 -10.98 -18.47 7.54
CA ILE A 81 -12.44 -18.36 7.38
C ILE A 81 -13.08 -19.76 7.24
N VAL A 82 -12.53 -20.60 6.37
CA VAL A 82 -13.00 -21.98 6.16
C VAL A 82 -12.80 -22.83 7.42
N ALA A 83 -11.68 -22.67 8.13
CA ALA A 83 -11.41 -23.36 9.39
C ALA A 83 -12.38 -22.95 10.50
N ALA A 84 -12.83 -21.69 10.51
CA ALA A 84 -13.85 -21.18 11.42
C ALA A 84 -15.28 -21.66 11.07
N GLY A 85 -15.50 -22.15 9.85
CA GLY A 85 -16.80 -22.58 9.36
C GLY A 85 -17.73 -21.44 8.95
N ASP A 86 -17.15 -20.28 8.59
CA ASP A 86 -17.86 -19.06 8.20
C ASP A 86 -17.71 -18.86 6.68
N ASP A 87 -18.44 -19.61 5.85
CA ASP A 87 -18.27 -19.59 4.38
C ASP A 87 -19.08 -18.50 3.66
N ASP A 88 -19.76 -17.62 4.40
CA ASP A 88 -20.63 -16.57 3.84
C ASP A 88 -19.86 -15.58 2.93
N TRP A 89 -18.56 -15.39 3.19
CA TRP A 89 -17.68 -14.49 2.46
C TRP A 89 -16.61 -15.22 1.63
N TYR A 90 -16.74 -16.54 1.47
CA TYR A 90 -15.77 -17.31 0.68
C TYR A 90 -15.82 -16.92 -0.80
N VAL A 91 -14.67 -16.54 -1.34
CA VAL A 91 -14.47 -16.28 -2.76
C VAL A 91 -13.39 -17.22 -3.27
N GLU A 92 -13.68 -17.93 -4.36
CA GLU A 92 -12.69 -18.79 -5.03
C GLU A 92 -11.91 -17.97 -6.07
N ILE A 93 -10.60 -17.86 -5.87
CA ILE A 93 -9.67 -17.24 -6.81
C ILE A 93 -8.70 -18.33 -7.28
N GLU A 94 -8.65 -18.59 -8.59
CA GLU A 94 -7.92 -19.73 -9.16
C GLU A 94 -6.39 -19.60 -8.98
N GLY A 95 -5.86 -18.39 -9.06
CA GLY A 95 -4.44 -18.17 -8.85
C GLY A 95 -4.00 -16.71 -8.79
N PRO A 96 -2.68 -16.49 -8.68
CA PRO A 96 -2.10 -15.15 -8.59
C PRO A 96 -2.38 -14.25 -9.80
N HIS A 97 -2.73 -14.79 -10.96
CA HIS A 97 -3.03 -13.95 -12.13
C HIS A 97 -4.40 -13.28 -12.03
N ASP A 98 -5.31 -13.85 -11.24
CA ASP A 98 -6.71 -13.42 -11.14
C ASP A 98 -6.95 -12.53 -9.91
N VAL A 99 -6.06 -12.58 -8.91
CA VAL A 99 -6.26 -11.91 -7.61
C VAL A 99 -6.45 -10.39 -7.71
N LEU A 100 -5.87 -9.72 -8.71
CA LEU A 100 -6.04 -8.28 -8.88
C LEU A 100 -7.44 -7.88 -9.35
N ASP A 101 -8.19 -8.80 -9.96
CA ASP A 101 -9.56 -8.54 -10.40
C ASP A 101 -10.56 -8.52 -9.22
N HIS A 102 -10.11 -8.95 -8.04
CA HIS A 102 -10.85 -8.98 -6.77
C HIS A 102 -10.46 -7.85 -5.81
N ILE A 103 -9.74 -6.84 -6.30
CA ILE A 103 -9.22 -5.73 -5.50
C ILE A 103 -9.76 -4.41 -6.06
N GLN A 104 -10.32 -3.61 -5.16
CA GLN A 104 -10.75 -2.25 -5.44
C GLN A 104 -9.73 -1.31 -4.80
N PHE A 105 -8.89 -0.70 -5.64
CA PHE A 105 -7.86 0.23 -5.17
C PHE A 105 -8.50 1.51 -4.64
N GLY A 106 -8.09 1.95 -3.45
CA GLY A 106 -8.45 3.26 -2.94
C GLY A 106 -7.89 4.40 -3.80
N ASP A 107 -8.55 5.56 -3.75
CA ASP A 107 -8.17 6.75 -4.51
C ASP A 107 -7.25 7.72 -3.75
N ASN A 108 -6.77 7.30 -2.57
CA ASN A 108 -5.97 8.12 -1.67
C ASN A 108 -4.64 7.45 -1.23
N PRO A 109 -3.66 7.24 -2.13
CA PRO A 109 -2.32 6.80 -1.74
C PRO A 109 -1.69 7.72 -0.70
N ILE A 110 -1.14 7.14 0.37
CA ILE A 110 -0.53 7.87 1.48
C ILE A 110 0.99 7.78 1.37
N VAL A 111 1.67 8.93 1.37
CA VAL A 111 3.13 9.04 1.33
C VAL A 111 3.61 9.45 2.72
N SER A 112 4.42 8.61 3.35
CA SER A 112 4.96 8.87 4.69
C SER A 112 6.35 8.26 4.86
N ARG A 113 7.13 8.81 5.79
CA ARG A 113 8.42 8.24 6.18
C ARG A 113 8.22 7.29 7.36
N ASP A 114 8.86 6.13 7.31
CA ASP A 114 9.03 5.30 8.50
C ASP A 114 10.00 5.96 9.48
N SER A 115 9.49 6.88 10.30
CA SER A 115 10.31 7.73 11.18
C SER A 115 11.02 6.95 12.29
N TYR A 116 10.61 5.70 12.55
CA TYR A 116 11.13 4.89 13.65
C TYR A 116 11.93 3.67 13.18
N GLY A 117 11.66 3.15 11.99
CA GLY A 117 12.39 2.02 11.40
C GLY A 117 13.50 2.47 10.45
N ASP A 118 13.41 2.05 9.19
CA ASP A 118 14.50 2.19 8.22
C ASP A 118 14.64 3.59 7.60
N ARG A 119 13.70 4.50 7.94
CA ARG A 119 13.64 5.88 7.49
C ARG A 119 13.45 6.04 5.98
N HIS A 120 13.05 5.00 5.27
CA HIS A 120 12.62 5.14 3.88
C HIS A 120 11.27 5.87 3.80
N VAL A 121 11.00 6.47 2.63
CA VAL A 121 9.68 7.01 2.30
C VAL A 121 8.88 5.95 1.58
N TYR A 122 7.65 5.74 2.02
CA TYR A 122 6.75 4.73 1.51
C TYR A 122 5.55 5.35 0.85
N VAL A 123 4.96 4.62 -0.10
CA VAL A 123 3.60 4.88 -0.60
C VAL A 123 2.72 3.71 -0.19
N SER A 124 1.73 3.97 0.66
CA SER A 124 0.77 2.98 1.13
C SER A 124 -0.55 3.11 0.38
N LEU A 125 -1.03 2.02 -0.18
CA LEU A 125 -2.37 1.87 -0.72
C LEU A 125 -3.23 1.11 0.28
N VAL A 126 -4.41 1.65 0.57
CA VAL A 126 -5.49 0.94 1.25
C VAL A 126 -6.50 0.56 0.18
N CYS A 127 -6.88 -0.72 0.16
CA CYS A 127 -7.74 -1.31 -0.85
C CYS A 127 -8.85 -2.08 -0.17
N GLU A 128 -10.01 -2.12 -0.81
CA GLU A 128 -11.05 -3.10 -0.50
C GLU A 128 -10.77 -4.37 -1.33
N CYS A 129 -11.16 -5.53 -0.82
CA CYS A 129 -11.06 -6.79 -1.58
C CYS A 129 -12.18 -7.76 -1.19
N ASP A 130 -12.51 -8.64 -2.15
CA ASP A 130 -13.69 -9.49 -2.03
C ASP A 130 -13.59 -10.54 -0.90
N TRP A 131 -12.37 -10.89 -0.45
CA TRP A 131 -12.13 -11.93 0.58
C TRP A 131 -11.92 -11.39 1.99
N GLU A 132 -11.75 -10.08 2.17
CA GLU A 132 -11.51 -9.44 3.48
C GLU A 132 -12.25 -8.10 3.50
N VAL A 133 -13.59 -8.18 3.54
CA VAL A 133 -14.48 -7.01 3.39
C VAL A 133 -14.43 -6.08 4.61
N GLU A 134 -14.06 -6.60 5.79
CA GLU A 134 -14.02 -5.80 7.02
C GLU A 134 -12.75 -4.95 7.13
N HIS A 135 -11.58 -5.53 6.80
CA HIS A 135 -10.29 -4.88 7.02
C HIS A 135 -9.55 -4.49 5.74
N GLY A 136 -9.94 -5.05 4.59
CA GLY A 136 -9.33 -4.81 3.29
C GLY A 136 -7.89 -5.33 3.17
N LEU A 137 -7.18 -4.69 2.25
CA LEU A 137 -5.80 -5.01 1.87
C LEU A 137 -4.95 -3.75 1.87
N GLN A 138 -3.77 -3.83 2.48
CA GLN A 138 -2.72 -2.83 2.38
C GLN A 138 -1.63 -3.31 1.40
N ILE A 139 -1.22 -2.43 0.47
CA ILE A 139 -0.08 -2.64 -0.42
C ILE A 139 0.87 -1.47 -0.26
N VAL A 140 2.12 -1.73 0.13
CA VAL A 140 3.10 -0.67 0.44
C VAL A 140 4.30 -0.73 -0.48
N PHE A 141 4.69 0.41 -1.04
CA PHE A 141 5.85 0.59 -1.92
C PHE A 141 6.96 1.33 -1.20
N ARG A 142 8.14 0.70 -1.03
CA ARG A 142 9.36 1.40 -0.55
C ARG A 142 9.94 2.30 -1.65
N ASP A 143 10.27 3.53 -1.30
CA ASP A 143 10.79 4.58 -2.19
C ASP A 143 9.90 4.83 -3.43
N GLY A 144 8.60 4.50 -3.33
CA GLY A 144 7.67 4.52 -4.46
C GLY A 144 8.05 3.60 -5.62
N ARG A 145 8.89 2.57 -5.40
CA ARG A 145 9.47 1.75 -6.48
C ARG A 145 8.95 0.32 -6.54
N THR A 146 9.01 -0.39 -5.43
CA THR A 146 8.71 -1.83 -5.38
C THR A 146 7.80 -2.11 -4.19
N VAL A 147 6.84 -3.01 -4.38
CA VAL A 147 6.00 -3.50 -3.29
C VAL A 147 6.89 -4.23 -2.28
N THR A 148 6.82 -3.82 -1.02
CA THR A 148 7.61 -4.35 0.11
C THR A 148 6.76 -4.82 1.27
N LYS A 149 5.44 -4.56 1.25
CA LYS A 149 4.47 -5.15 2.17
C LYS A 149 3.14 -5.35 1.46
N VAL A 150 2.53 -6.49 1.75
CA VAL A 150 1.17 -6.92 1.44
C VAL A 150 0.61 -7.50 2.73
N GLY A 151 -0.61 -7.14 3.10
CA GLY A 151 -1.26 -7.69 4.29
C GLY A 151 -2.39 -6.80 4.82
N PRO A 152 -2.77 -6.93 6.10
CA PRO A 152 -3.85 -6.15 6.68
C PRO A 152 -3.47 -4.66 6.83
N CYS A 153 -4.48 -3.80 6.91
CA CYS A 153 -4.32 -2.38 7.22
C CYS A 153 -4.01 -2.18 8.73
N ASP A 154 -2.82 -2.60 9.15
CA ASP A 154 -2.39 -2.63 10.56
C ASP A 154 -1.68 -1.35 11.05
N GLY A 155 -1.54 -0.35 10.17
CA GLY A 155 -0.85 0.90 10.46
C GLY A 155 0.68 0.83 10.34
N HIS A 156 1.24 -0.30 9.91
CA HIS A 156 2.68 -0.48 9.72
C HIS A 156 3.06 -0.46 8.22
N LEU A 157 4.22 0.12 7.92
CA LEU A 157 4.73 0.23 6.54
C LEU A 157 5.59 -0.98 6.12
N THR A 158 6.01 -1.80 7.08
CA THR A 158 6.83 -3.00 6.87
C THR A 158 6.35 -4.15 7.76
N ASN A 159 6.60 -5.39 7.33
CA ASN A 159 6.34 -6.55 8.18
C ASN A 159 7.30 -6.63 9.38
N ALA A 160 8.54 -6.13 9.24
CA ALA A 160 9.45 -5.99 10.36
C ALA A 160 8.87 -5.12 11.49
N ALA A 161 8.27 -3.98 11.15
CA ALA A 161 7.62 -3.11 12.12
C ALA A 161 6.35 -3.75 12.71
N ALA A 162 5.53 -4.40 11.88
CA ALA A 162 4.28 -5.03 12.31
C ALA A 162 4.50 -6.15 13.35
N TYR A 163 5.58 -6.93 13.19
CA TYR A 163 5.88 -8.07 14.06
C TYR A 163 7.04 -7.83 15.04
N ALA A 164 7.65 -6.64 15.02
CA ALA A 164 8.87 -6.32 15.75
C ALA A 164 10.00 -7.36 15.51
N ASP A 165 10.19 -7.74 14.24
CA ASP A 165 11.16 -8.76 13.81
C ASP A 165 11.96 -8.26 12.59
N ASP A 166 13.20 -7.83 12.82
CA ASP A 166 14.10 -7.32 11.78
C ASP A 166 14.39 -8.34 10.66
N SER A 167 14.19 -9.64 10.90
CA SER A 167 14.37 -10.66 9.86
C SER A 167 13.31 -10.58 8.75
N LEU A 168 12.24 -9.81 8.98
CA LEU A 168 11.18 -9.56 8.02
C LEU A 168 11.40 -8.29 7.19
N ASP A 169 12.56 -7.64 7.28
CA ASP A 169 12.88 -6.50 6.40
C ASP A 169 12.89 -6.93 4.93
N GLY A 170 12.15 -6.19 4.10
CA GLY A 170 11.97 -6.50 2.68
C GLY A 170 11.11 -7.73 2.38
N VAL A 171 10.59 -8.43 3.41
CA VAL A 171 9.64 -9.52 3.22
C VAL A 171 8.28 -8.95 2.82
N VAL A 172 7.89 -9.19 1.57
CA VAL A 172 6.64 -8.65 1.00
C VAL A 172 5.40 -9.19 1.72
N TYR A 173 5.37 -10.47 2.01
CA TYR A 173 4.27 -11.10 2.73
C TYR A 173 4.79 -12.04 3.80
N CYS A 174 4.25 -11.93 5.01
CA CYS A 174 4.53 -12.79 6.14
C CYS A 174 3.23 -13.46 6.57
N PRO A 175 3.12 -14.80 6.42
CA PRO A 175 1.97 -15.57 6.89
C PRO A 175 1.68 -15.34 8.38
N SER A 176 0.41 -15.37 8.73
CA SER A 176 -0.05 -15.49 10.12
C SER A 176 0.51 -16.79 10.70
N ARG A 177 0.99 -16.78 11.95
CA ARG A 177 1.47 -17.99 12.65
C ARG A 177 0.37 -18.70 13.42
#